data_AF-A0A1C3J8D5-F1
#
_entry.id   AF-A0A1C3J8D5-F1
#
_cell.length_a   1.000
_cell.length_b   1.000
_cell.length_c   1.000
_cell.angle_alpha   90.00
_cell.angle_beta   90.00
_cell.angle_gamma   90.00
#
_symmetry.space_group_name_H-M   'P 1'
#
loop_
_entity.id
_entity.type
_entity.pdbx_description
1 polymer ?
#
loop_
_entity_poly.entity_id
_entity_poly.type
_entity_poly.pdbx_seq_one_letter_code
_entity_poly.pdbx_strand_id
1 'polypeptide(L)'
;MTAATKLPLLLQQLEQQMRQCSLWSTLPPSDEALASVEPFAIDSLKPEEWLQWIFIVKINAMMDAQMSLPKGFAIHPYFGEVWKNEADKVELLVTIQSIDEVCA
;
A
#
# COMPACT_ATOMS: atom_id res chain seq x y z
N MET A 1 7.72 -14.28 -17.47
CA MET A 1 6.61 -13.33 -17.74
C MET A 1 6.60 -12.35 -16.58
N THR A 2 6.90 -11.08 -16.86
CA THR A 2 7.60 -10.14 -16.00
C THR A 2 6.74 -9.57 -14.86
N ALA A 3 7.28 -9.58 -13.63
CA ALA A 3 6.67 -9.00 -12.43
C ALA A 3 6.14 -7.56 -12.62
N ALA A 4 6.77 -6.81 -13.54
CA ALA A 4 6.38 -5.47 -13.96
C ALA A 4 4.91 -5.34 -14.44
N THR A 5 4.26 -6.41 -14.88
CA THR A 5 2.85 -6.35 -15.37
C THR A 5 1.84 -6.71 -14.28
N LYS A 6 2.23 -7.48 -13.26
CA LYS A 6 1.32 -7.91 -12.18
C LYS A 6 1.14 -6.85 -11.11
N LEU A 7 2.22 -6.16 -10.74
CA LEU A 7 2.19 -5.15 -9.69
C LEU A 7 1.16 -4.04 -9.91
N PRO A 8 1.06 -3.39 -11.09
CA PRO A 8 0.04 -2.35 -11.30
C PRO A 8 -1.38 -2.91 -11.21
N LEU A 9 -1.62 -4.16 -11.63
CA LEU A 9 -2.93 -4.81 -11.48
C LEU A 9 -3.29 -5.02 -10.01
N LEU A 10 -2.32 -5.44 -9.19
CA LEU A 10 -2.52 -5.61 -7.75
C LEU A 10 -2.78 -4.25 -7.05
N LEU A 11 -2.07 -3.18 -7.43
CA LEU A 11 -2.31 -1.84 -6.90
C LEU A 11 -3.70 -1.32 -7.27
N GLN A 12 -4.15 -1.56 -8.50
CA GLN A 12 -5.50 -1.21 -8.92
C GLN A 12 -6.56 -2.01 -8.14
N GLN A 13 -6.32 -3.31 -7.93
CA GLN A 13 -7.20 -4.14 -7.12
C GLN A 13 -7.24 -3.68 -5.65
N LEU A 14 -6.09 -3.27 -5.11
CA LEU A 14 -5.98 -2.69 -3.76
C LEU A 14 -6.81 -1.40 -3.64
N GLU A 15 -6.67 -0.47 -4.60
CA GLU A 15 -7.47 0.77 -4.66
C GLU A 15 -8.97 0.47 -4.68
N GLN A 16 -9.41 -0.46 -5.53
CA GLN A 16 -10.83 -0.82 -5.64
C GLN A 16 -11.38 -1.34 -4.30
N GLN A 17 -10.64 -2.23 -3.64
CA GLN A 17 -11.08 -2.77 -2.35
C GLN A 17 -11.06 -1.70 -1.25
N MET A 18 -10.05 -0.82 -1.23
CA MET A 18 -10.02 0.30 -0.29
C MET A 18 -11.23 1.21 -0.47
N ARG A 19 -11.66 1.46 -1.72
CA ARG A 19 -12.88 2.22 -2.01
C ARG A 19 -14.14 1.50 -1.52
N GLN A 20 -14.23 0.19 -1.72
CA GLN A 20 -15.35 -0.62 -1.23
C GLN A 20 -15.45 -0.60 0.30
N CYS A 21 -14.31 -0.73 1.00
CA CYS A 21 -14.24 -0.66 2.46
C CYS A 21 -14.31 0.78 3.01
N SER A 22 -14.53 1.80 2.17
CA SER A 22 -14.52 3.23 2.55
C SER A 22 -13.23 3.71 3.23
N LEU A 23 -12.09 3.06 2.93
CA LEU A 23 -10.73 3.41 3.40
C LEU A 23 -10.01 4.37 2.44
N TRP A 24 -10.51 4.49 1.21
CA TRP A 24 -9.94 5.38 0.22
C TRP A 24 -10.27 6.84 0.55
N SER A 25 -9.25 7.65 0.77
CA SER A 25 -9.40 9.06 1.11
C SER A 25 -9.32 9.90 -0.16
N THR A 26 -10.34 10.73 -0.39
CA THR A 26 -10.34 11.68 -1.52
C THR A 26 -9.54 12.94 -1.21
N LEU A 27 -9.29 13.20 0.08
CA LEU A 27 -8.47 14.30 0.54
C LEU A 27 -7.04 13.80 0.78
N PRO A 28 -6.03 14.46 0.19
CA PRO A 28 -4.64 14.17 0.54
C PRO A 28 -4.35 14.62 1.98
N PRO A 29 -3.52 13.89 2.72
CA PRO A 29 -3.03 14.33 4.02
C PRO A 29 -2.07 15.53 3.86
N SER A 30 -1.79 16.21 4.97
CA SER A 30 -0.87 17.35 4.99
C SER A 30 0.53 16.97 4.51
N ASP A 31 1.22 17.91 3.85
CA ASP A 31 2.59 17.71 3.37
C ASP A 31 3.55 17.32 4.50
N GLU A 32 3.33 17.85 5.70
CA GLU A 32 4.09 17.50 6.91
C GLU A 32 3.92 16.03 7.30
N ALA A 33 2.72 15.48 7.16
CA ALA A 33 2.42 14.08 7.46
C ALA A 33 3.01 13.13 6.40
N LEU A 34 2.98 13.55 5.12
CA LEU A 34 3.64 12.83 4.03
C LEU A 34 5.17 12.85 4.14
N ALA A 35 5.72 13.92 4.72
CA ALA A 35 7.15 14.07 4.99
C ALA A 35 7.60 13.38 6.29
N SER A 36 6.74 12.58 6.94
CA SER A 36 7.09 11.87 8.17
C SER A 36 8.29 10.94 7.95
N VAL A 37 9.24 11.00 8.88
CA VAL A 37 10.47 10.20 8.86
C VAL A 37 10.28 8.83 9.52
N GLU A 38 9.16 8.65 10.23
CA GLU A 38 8.86 7.42 10.94
C GLU A 38 8.47 6.28 9.97
N PRO A 39 8.80 5.02 10.31
CA PRO A 39 8.37 3.88 9.50
C PRO A 39 6.84 3.86 9.42
N PHE A 40 6.30 3.73 8.20
CA PHE A 40 4.86 3.76 7.92
C PHE A 40 4.15 5.07 8.30
N ALA A 41 4.90 6.14 8.63
CA ALA A 41 4.35 7.42 9.11
C ALA A 41 3.31 7.26 10.23
N ILE A 42 3.53 6.29 11.14
CA ILE A 42 2.57 5.90 12.19
C ILE A 42 2.16 7.04 13.14
N ASP A 43 3.01 8.06 13.29
CA ASP A 43 2.72 9.24 14.12
C ASP A 43 1.76 10.22 13.44
N SER A 44 1.84 10.35 12.12
CA SER A 44 1.17 11.44 11.40
C SER A 44 0.09 10.99 10.41
N LEU A 45 0.10 9.72 9.98
CA LEU A 45 -0.81 9.17 8.97
C LEU A 45 -1.53 7.93 9.46
N LYS A 46 -2.77 7.78 9.01
CA LYS A 46 -3.45 6.49 9.15
C LYS A 46 -2.82 5.44 8.24
N PRO A 47 -2.89 4.16 8.62
CA PRO A 47 -2.35 3.05 7.82
C PRO A 47 -2.91 3.03 6.38
N GLU A 48 -4.21 3.31 6.21
CA GLU A 48 -4.85 3.42 4.89
C GLU A 48 -4.40 4.64 4.06
N GLU A 49 -4.11 5.77 4.71
CA GLU A 49 -3.61 6.98 4.04
C GLU A 49 -2.17 6.77 3.59
N TRP A 50 -1.35 6.17 4.43
CA TRP A 50 0.01 5.77 4.07
C TRP A 50 0.01 4.83 2.85
N LEU A 51 -0.92 3.86 2.81
CA LEU A 51 -1.02 2.91 1.71
C LEU A 51 -1.29 3.62 0.38
N GLN A 52 -2.29 4.51 0.33
CA GLN A 52 -2.67 5.14 -0.94
C GLN A 52 -1.74 6.30 -1.36
N TRP A 53 -1.26 7.09 -0.41
CA TRP A 53 -0.52 8.33 -0.73
C TRP A 53 0.99 8.14 -0.75
N ILE A 54 1.52 7.23 0.05
CA ILE A 54 2.97 6.97 0.08
C ILE A 54 3.27 5.69 -0.71
N PHE A 55 2.62 4.57 -0.37
CA PHE A 55 2.99 3.29 -0.95
C PHE A 55 2.64 3.19 -2.44
N ILE A 56 1.37 3.42 -2.83
CA ILE A 56 0.96 3.34 -4.25
C ILE A 56 1.74 4.34 -5.12
N VAL A 57 1.90 5.59 -4.66
CA VAL A 57 2.65 6.63 -5.40
C VAL A 57 4.11 6.23 -5.57
N LYS A 58 4.76 5.75 -4.51
CA LYS A 58 6.17 5.34 -4.53
C LYS A 58 6.42 4.18 -5.48
N ILE A 59 5.56 3.16 -5.46
CA ILE A 59 5.68 2.00 -6.36
C ILE A 59 5.43 2.43 -7.82
N ASN A 60 4.42 3.25 -8.09
CA ASN A 60 4.20 3.79 -9.44
C ASN A 60 5.40 4.60 -9.95
N ALA A 61 5.96 5.48 -9.12
CA ALA A 61 7.13 6.27 -9.49
C ALA A 61 8.35 5.39 -9.81
N MET A 62 8.56 4.29 -9.07
CA MET A 62 9.63 3.33 -9.34
C MET A 62 9.40 2.57 -10.65
N MET A 63 8.16 2.18 -10.94
CA MET A 63 7.81 1.53 -12.21
C MET A 63 8.00 2.47 -13.40
N ASP A 64 7.54 3.73 -13.28
CA ASP A 64 7.71 4.77 -14.30
C ASP A 64 9.19 5.05 -14.57
N ALA A 65 9.99 5.15 -13.50
CA ALA A 65 11.43 5.32 -13.58
C ALA A 65 12.20 4.04 -14.02
N GLN A 66 11.51 2.93 -14.32
CA GLN A 66 12.08 1.60 -14.59
C GLN A 66 13.13 1.16 -13.54
N MET A 67 12.99 1.63 -12.31
CA MET A 67 13.90 1.27 -11.22
C MET A 67 13.59 -0.11 -10.68
N SER A 68 14.59 -0.70 -10.03
CA SER A 68 14.36 -1.93 -9.26
C SER A 68 13.43 -1.60 -8.09
N LEU A 69 12.29 -2.29 -8.05
CA LEU A 69 11.37 -2.22 -6.93
C LEU A 69 12.10 -2.60 -5.63
N PRO A 70 11.77 -1.96 -4.50
CA PRO A 70 12.40 -2.25 -3.23
C PRO A 70 12.15 -3.73 -2.93
N LYS A 71 13.22 -4.47 -2.67
CA LYS A 71 13.15 -5.90 -2.35
C LYS A 71 13.18 -6.12 -0.85
N GLY A 72 12.33 -7.03 -0.37
CA GLY A 72 12.30 -7.41 1.04
C GLY A 72 11.60 -6.42 1.97
N PHE A 73 10.67 -5.61 1.46
CA PHE A 73 9.73 -4.91 2.33
C PHE A 73 8.52 -5.79 2.58
N ALA A 74 8.05 -5.83 3.82
CA ALA A 74 6.85 -6.55 4.20
C ALA A 74 5.85 -5.63 4.89
N ILE A 75 4.74 -5.32 4.21
CA ILE A 75 3.67 -4.47 4.80
C ILE A 75 2.48 -5.31 5.27
N HIS A 76 2.27 -6.48 4.66
CA HIS A 76 1.25 -7.45 5.07
C HIS A 76 1.19 -7.70 6.60
N PRO A 77 2.31 -7.99 7.31
CA PRO A 77 2.24 -8.26 8.75
C PRO A 77 1.72 -7.06 9.56
N TYR A 78 2.10 -5.84 9.18
CA TYR A 78 1.64 -4.62 9.84
C TYR A 78 0.13 -4.42 9.66
N PHE A 79 -0.36 -4.49 8.41
CA PHE A 79 -1.80 -4.38 8.14
C PHE A 79 -2.60 -5.55 8.73
N GLY A 80 -2.01 -6.74 8.78
CA GLY A 80 -2.61 -7.92 9.40
C GLY A 80 -2.86 -7.73 10.90
N GLU A 81 -2.03 -6.96 11.60
CA GLU A 81 -2.29 -6.59 13.00
C GLU A 81 -3.33 -5.47 13.10
N VAL A 82 -3.22 -4.42 12.27
CA VAL A 82 -4.17 -3.29 12.26
C VAL A 82 -5.60 -3.74 11.93
N TRP A 83 -5.76 -4.65 10.96
CA TRP A 83 -7.04 -5.15 10.47
C TRP A 83 -7.40 -6.54 11.03
N LYS A 84 -6.72 -7.00 12.08
CA LYS A 84 -6.90 -8.35 12.65
C LYS A 84 -8.34 -8.69 13.03
N ASN A 85 -9.14 -7.69 13.40
CA ASN A 85 -10.54 -7.86 13.82
C ASN A 85 -11.55 -7.53 12.71
N GLU A 86 -11.09 -7.15 11.53
CA GLU A 86 -11.92 -6.63 10.44
C GLU A 86 -12.06 -7.67 9.34
N ALA A 87 -13.10 -8.51 9.44
CA ALA A 87 -13.34 -9.59 8.48
C ALA A 87 -13.54 -9.10 7.04
N ASP A 88 -14.07 -7.89 6.87
CA ASP A 88 -14.28 -7.24 5.57
C ASP A 88 -12.96 -6.87 4.87
N LYS A 89 -11.86 -6.76 5.62
CA LYS A 89 -10.53 -6.37 5.11
C LYS A 89 -9.64 -7.56 4.80
N VAL A 90 -10.16 -8.79 4.90
CA VAL A 90 -9.38 -10.00 4.61
C VAL A 90 -8.94 -10.02 3.14
N GLU A 91 -9.81 -9.64 2.20
CA GLU A 91 -9.46 -9.58 0.77
C GLU A 91 -8.36 -8.53 0.49
N LEU A 92 -8.43 -7.38 1.18
CA LEU A 92 -7.38 -6.35 1.15
C LEU A 92 -6.04 -6.92 1.61
N LEU A 93 -6.01 -7.65 2.73
CA LEU A 93 -4.79 -8.28 3.24
C LEU A 93 -4.19 -9.27 2.26
N VAL A 94 -5.02 -10.09 1.60
CA VAL A 94 -4.56 -11.04 0.56
C VAL A 94 -3.94 -10.30 -0.62
N THR A 95 -4.52 -9.17 -1.01
CA THR A 95 -3.97 -8.34 -2.09
C THR A 95 -2.63 -7.72 -1.70
N ILE A 96 -2.54 -7.21 -0.47
CA ILE A 96 -1.29 -6.69 0.10
C ILE A 96 -0.22 -7.79 0.16
N GLN A 97 -0.56 -8.99 0.62
CA GLN A 97 0.35 -10.14 0.63
C GLN A 97 0.87 -10.46 -0.76
N SER A 98 -0.01 -10.47 -1.77
CA SER A 98 0.38 -10.72 -3.16
C SER A 98 1.36 -9.67 -3.67
N ILE A 99 1.20 -8.40 -3.26
CA ILE A 99 2.14 -7.32 -3.60
C ILE A 99 3.49 -7.54 -2.94
N ASP A 100 3.47 -7.94 -1.66
CA ASP A 100 4.64 -8.32 -0.86
C ASP A 100 5.45 -9.43 -1.56
N GLU A 101 4.78 -10.51 -1.98
CA GLU A 101 5.42 -11.64 -2.68
C GLU A 101 6.02 -11.25 -4.04
N VAL A 102 5.41 -10.27 -4.73
CA VAL A 102 5.97 -9.75 -5.99
C VAL A 102 7.24 -8.93 -5.74
N CYS A 103 7.37 -8.32 -4.56
CA CYS A 103 8.54 -7.54 -4.16
C CYS A 103 9.50 -8.29 -3.22
N ALA A 104 9.21 -9.53 -2.84
CA ALA A 104 10.07 -10.36 -2.01
C ALA A 104 11.37 -10.80 -2.73
#